data_AF-A0A7J4R3G1-F1
#
_entry.id   AF-A0A7J4R3G1-F1
#
_cell.length_a   1.000
_cell.length_b   1.000
_cell.length_c   1.000
_cell.angle_alpha   90.00
_cell.angle_beta   90.00
_cell.angle_gamma   90.00
#
_symmetry.space_group_name_H-M   'P 1'
#
loop_
_entity.id
_entity.type
_entity.pdbx_description
1 polymer ?
#
loop_
_entity_poly.entity_id
_entity_poly.type
_entity_poly.pdbx_seq_one_letter_code
_entity_poly.pdbx_strand_id
1 'polypeptide(L)'
;MTAIWTMTNLGNGVDGFTASIDSSVMTDFGITISDSFSSIIVSESSRYLEIYPVSRNDSVDIIGWMQVPESAPTETMANLTLETRSFLQPSIFFIDSIPVIIQGESLPENEEQALEENWIVPLINTWLEPIMIMAVVVVGMFGVIWALKIGNPREKEQNIPEDDDWISKFVRKSSPVAEIIESPKINIEEFEKDFFGEEGRPESEVFNSVDGKIVNEASDLLDRSKEDSDMEEALRIADILDEQDILHPDNIILDIDDKDLVSEENISDNQIPSDFDLEI
;
A
#
# COMPACT_ATOMS: atom_id res chain seq x y z
N MET A 1 7.52 -8.83 -25.69
CA MET A 1 6.81 -7.87 -26.55
C MET A 1 7.38 -6.49 -26.27
N THR A 2 7.51 -5.64 -27.29
CA THR A 2 8.10 -4.31 -27.16
C THR A 2 7.23 -3.32 -27.94
N ALA A 3 6.97 -2.17 -27.33
CA ALA A 3 6.20 -1.07 -27.88
C ALA A 3 7.03 0.21 -27.85
N ILE A 4 6.85 1.05 -28.86
CA ILE A 4 7.59 2.31 -29.03
C ILE A 4 6.57 3.44 -29.15
N TRP A 5 6.72 4.45 -28.29
CA TRP A 5 5.92 5.66 -28.31
C TRP A 5 6.81 6.86 -28.58
N THR A 6 6.48 7.61 -29.63
CA THR A 6 7.17 8.85 -29.97
C THR A 6 6.41 10.04 -29.40
N MET A 7 7.02 10.77 -28.48
CA MET A 7 6.47 11.95 -27.81
C MET A 7 7.17 13.21 -28.29
N THR A 8 6.42 14.20 -28.78
CA THR A 8 6.99 15.46 -29.30
C THR A 8 6.59 16.65 -28.44
N ASN A 9 7.56 17.47 -28.01
CA ASN A 9 7.27 18.71 -27.30
C ASN A 9 6.75 19.77 -28.29
N LEU A 10 5.44 19.99 -28.32
CA LEU A 10 4.80 21.05 -29.12
C LEU A 10 4.57 22.35 -28.33
N GLY A 11 5.10 22.45 -27.12
CA GLY A 11 4.99 23.62 -26.25
C GLY A 11 5.77 24.83 -26.75
N ASN A 12 5.78 25.87 -25.92
CA ASN A 12 6.40 27.16 -26.25
C ASN A 12 7.85 27.29 -25.74
N GLY A 13 8.35 26.31 -24.97
CA GLY A 13 9.67 26.35 -24.34
C GLY A 13 10.28 24.96 -24.13
N VAL A 14 11.39 24.91 -23.41
CA VAL A 14 11.99 23.67 -22.93
C VAL A 14 11.13 23.11 -21.80
N ASP A 15 10.82 21.82 -21.87
CA ASP A 15 10.01 21.11 -20.88
C ASP A 15 10.71 19.78 -20.51
N GLY A 16 10.07 18.95 -19.70
CA GLY A 16 10.42 17.54 -19.48
C GLY A 16 9.21 16.63 -19.67
N PHE A 17 9.47 15.34 -19.77
CA PHE A 17 8.43 14.32 -19.79
C PHE A 17 8.65 13.36 -18.64
N THR A 18 7.57 13.04 -17.94
CA THR A 18 7.52 11.89 -17.04
C THR A 18 6.69 10.80 -17.68
N ALA A 19 7.17 9.56 -17.61
CA ALA A 19 6.52 8.41 -18.20
C ALA A 19 6.47 7.27 -17.17
N SER A 20 5.31 6.66 -17.04
CA SER A 20 5.07 5.51 -16.18
C SER A 20 4.41 4.39 -16.98
N ILE A 21 4.81 3.16 -16.73
CA ILE A 21 4.29 1.99 -17.43
C ILE A 21 3.62 1.04 -16.44
N ASP A 22 2.48 0.49 -16.84
CA ASP A 22 1.71 -0.48 -16.05
C ASP A 22 1.29 -1.68 -16.93
N SER A 23 1.14 -2.85 -16.30
CA SER A 23 0.67 -4.07 -16.94
C SER A 23 -0.45 -4.70 -16.13
N SER A 24 -1.52 -5.06 -16.83
CA SER A 24 -2.66 -5.79 -16.25
C SER A 24 -2.36 -7.24 -15.85
N VAL A 25 -1.22 -7.81 -16.27
CA VAL A 25 -0.85 -9.21 -15.99
C VAL A 25 0.45 -9.23 -15.18
N MET A 26 0.55 -10.20 -14.25
CA MET A 26 1.71 -10.39 -13.38
C MET A 26 2.89 -11.00 -14.14
N THR A 27 3.50 -10.23 -15.02
CA THR A 27 4.71 -10.57 -15.77
C THR A 27 5.78 -9.52 -15.54
N ASP A 28 7.02 -9.81 -15.95
CA ASP A 28 8.07 -8.79 -15.91
C ASP A 28 7.85 -7.76 -17.02
N PHE A 29 8.00 -6.49 -16.69
CA PHE A 29 7.82 -5.39 -17.64
C PHE A 29 8.66 -4.21 -17.20
N GLY A 30 9.02 -3.38 -18.18
CA GLY A 30 9.70 -2.14 -17.88
C GLY A 30 9.71 -1.13 -19.00
N ILE A 31 10.28 0.03 -18.69
CA ILE A 31 10.40 1.18 -19.58
C ILE A 31 11.87 1.55 -19.75
N THR A 32 12.24 1.95 -20.96
CA THR A 32 13.56 2.47 -21.30
C THR A 32 13.44 3.49 -22.43
N ILE A 33 14.53 4.15 -22.80
CA ILE A 33 14.57 5.09 -23.91
C ILE A 33 15.47 4.56 -25.02
N SER A 34 15.21 5.00 -26.25
CA SER A 34 16.18 4.86 -27.32
C SER A 34 17.38 5.78 -27.05
N ASP A 35 18.61 5.27 -27.12
CA ASP A 35 19.89 6.00 -27.03
C ASP A 35 20.04 7.18 -28.03
N SER A 36 19.03 7.40 -28.86
CA SER A 36 18.99 8.41 -29.92
C SER A 36 18.81 9.84 -29.40
N PHE A 37 18.56 10.03 -28.10
CA PHE A 37 18.33 11.33 -27.47
C PHE A 37 19.44 11.75 -26.50
N SER A 38 19.90 12.99 -26.67
CA SER A 38 20.97 13.61 -25.85
C SER A 38 20.46 14.26 -24.55
N SER A 39 19.23 13.95 -24.13
CA SER A 39 18.65 14.46 -22.89
C SER A 39 19.21 13.71 -21.68
N ILE A 40 19.31 14.42 -20.55
CA ILE A 40 19.77 13.86 -19.29
C ILE A 40 18.62 13.03 -18.72
N ILE A 41 18.86 11.74 -18.50
CA ILE A 41 17.97 10.91 -17.68
C ILE A 41 18.09 11.44 -16.25
N VAL A 42 17.03 12.05 -15.73
CA VAL A 42 17.03 12.62 -14.36
C VAL A 42 16.80 11.50 -13.34
N SER A 43 15.95 10.53 -13.68
CA SER A 43 15.69 9.34 -12.88
C SER A 43 15.17 8.20 -13.76
N GLU A 44 15.80 7.03 -13.68
CA GLU A 44 15.37 5.79 -14.33
C GLU A 44 15.02 4.74 -13.27
N SER A 45 13.78 4.29 -13.30
CA SER A 45 13.30 3.10 -12.61
C SER A 45 12.79 2.13 -13.66
N SER A 46 12.69 0.85 -13.31
CA SER A 46 12.13 -0.15 -14.21
C SER A 46 10.72 0.20 -14.70
N ARG A 47 9.94 0.97 -13.94
CA ARG A 47 8.53 1.31 -14.27
C ARG A 47 8.24 2.80 -14.44
N TYR A 48 9.24 3.65 -14.24
CA TYR A 48 9.09 5.09 -14.24
C TYR A 48 10.34 5.73 -14.83
N LEU A 49 10.14 6.74 -15.66
CA LEU A 49 11.19 7.42 -16.35
C LEU A 49 10.92 8.93 -16.35
N GLU A 50 11.96 9.69 -16.03
CA GLU A 50 11.92 11.15 -16.09
C GLU A 50 12.99 11.68 -17.03
N ILE A 51 12.55 12.39 -18.07
CA ILE A 51 13.37 12.91 -19.15
C ILE A 51 13.35 14.44 -19.08
N TYR A 52 14.51 15.06 -18.88
CA TYR A 52 14.66 16.52 -18.91
C TYR A 52 16.11 16.91 -19.23
N PRO A 53 16.38 17.96 -20.02
CA PRO A 53 15.44 18.81 -20.74
C PRO A 53 15.05 18.25 -22.12
N VAL A 54 13.85 18.59 -22.59
CA VAL A 54 13.36 18.34 -23.96
C VAL A 54 13.02 19.68 -24.62
N SER A 55 13.74 20.03 -25.68
CA SER A 55 13.53 21.31 -26.37
C SER A 55 12.23 21.31 -27.16
N ARG A 56 11.79 22.51 -27.56
CA ARG A 56 10.65 22.67 -28.44
C ARG A 56 10.89 21.94 -29.77
N ASN A 57 9.90 21.17 -30.20
CA ASN A 57 9.88 20.37 -31.42
C ASN A 57 10.90 19.21 -31.44
N ASP A 58 11.47 18.86 -30.29
CA ASP A 58 12.20 17.60 -30.11
C ASP A 58 11.22 16.45 -29.83
N SER A 59 11.56 15.26 -30.32
CA SER A 59 10.69 14.06 -30.28
C SER A 59 11.39 12.89 -29.59
N VAL A 60 11.02 12.52 -28.38
CA VAL A 60 11.64 11.41 -27.64
C VAL A 60 10.93 10.09 -27.93
N ASP A 61 11.70 9.04 -28.21
CA ASP A 61 11.19 7.67 -28.36
C ASP A 61 11.30 6.91 -27.03
N ILE A 62 10.15 6.60 -26.46
CA ILE A 62 9.99 5.82 -25.23
C ILE A 62 9.71 4.38 -25.62
N ILE A 63 10.46 3.45 -25.04
CA ILE A 63 10.37 2.02 -25.32
C ILE A 63 9.83 1.31 -24.08
N GLY A 64 8.63 0.75 -24.16
CA GLY A 64 8.10 -0.15 -23.14
C GLY A 64 8.24 -1.60 -23.57
N TRP A 65 8.62 -2.47 -22.66
CA TRP A 65 8.70 -3.90 -22.91
C TRP A 65 7.96 -4.68 -21.83
N MET A 66 7.41 -5.82 -22.23
CA MET A 66 6.73 -6.76 -21.34
C MET A 66 7.10 -8.18 -21.76
N GLN A 67 7.44 -9.01 -20.78
CA GLN A 67 7.60 -10.44 -20.95
C GLN A 67 6.22 -11.06 -21.05
N VAL A 68 5.93 -11.66 -22.21
CA VAL A 68 4.64 -12.31 -22.48
C VAL A 68 4.88 -13.81 -22.37
N PRO A 69 4.22 -14.52 -21.43
CA PRO A 69 4.35 -15.96 -21.33
C PRO A 69 3.75 -16.63 -22.57
N GLU A 70 4.31 -17.78 -22.95
CA GLU A 70 3.86 -18.52 -24.16
C GLU A 70 2.44 -19.07 -23.99
N SER A 71 2.06 -19.44 -22.77
CA SER A 71 0.73 -19.93 -22.43
C SER A 71 0.26 -19.41 -21.08
N ALA A 72 -1.07 -19.27 -20.94
CA ALA A 72 -1.75 -19.02 -19.68
C ALA A 72 -2.82 -20.10 -19.44
N PRO A 73 -3.25 -20.38 -18.19
CA PRO A 73 -4.28 -21.40 -17.93
C PRO A 73 -5.61 -21.17 -18.65
N THR A 74 -5.88 -19.93 -19.07
CA THR A 74 -7.05 -19.54 -19.86
C THR A 74 -6.62 -18.41 -20.79
N GLU A 75 -7.24 -18.30 -21.96
CA GLU A 75 -6.99 -17.19 -22.89
C GLU A 75 -7.18 -15.86 -22.15
N THR A 76 -6.10 -15.09 -22.06
CA THR A 76 -6.03 -13.87 -21.25
C THR A 76 -5.52 -12.73 -22.09
N MET A 77 -6.15 -11.56 -21.97
CA MET A 77 -5.70 -10.34 -22.61
C MET A 77 -4.80 -9.55 -21.65
N ALA A 78 -3.54 -9.36 -22.04
CA ALA A 78 -2.57 -8.53 -21.33
C ALA A 78 -2.50 -7.14 -21.97
N ASN A 79 -2.94 -6.12 -21.24
CA ASN A 79 -2.79 -4.73 -21.62
C ASN A 79 -1.51 -4.15 -21.01
N LEU A 80 -0.67 -3.56 -21.87
CA LEU A 80 0.47 -2.73 -21.47
C LEU A 80 0.09 -1.26 -21.63
N THR A 81 0.02 -0.52 -20.54
CA THR A 81 -0.43 0.87 -20.48
C THR A 81 0.74 1.80 -20.23
N LEU A 82 0.91 2.81 -21.08
CA LEU A 82 1.87 3.89 -20.88
C LEU A 82 1.11 5.17 -20.53
N GLU A 83 1.45 5.77 -19.40
CA GLU A 83 1.00 7.09 -19.00
C GLU A 83 2.17 8.06 -19.05
N THR A 84 2.03 9.13 -19.84
CA THR A 84 3.03 10.20 -19.94
C THR A 84 2.43 11.53 -19.51
N ARG A 85 3.23 12.37 -18.85
CA ARG A 85 2.84 13.73 -18.44
C ARG A 85 3.95 14.73 -18.74
N SER A 86 3.58 15.98 -18.98
CA SER A 86 4.54 17.10 -19.00
C SER A 86 5.07 17.34 -17.59
N PHE A 87 6.37 17.63 -17.48
CA PHE A 87 7.03 17.93 -16.21
C PHE A 87 6.65 19.32 -15.69
N LEU A 88 6.67 20.34 -16.55
CA LEU A 88 6.34 21.71 -16.16
C LEU A 88 4.83 21.97 -16.06
N GLN A 89 4.01 21.18 -16.77
CA GLN A 89 2.56 21.29 -16.71
C GLN A 89 1.88 19.90 -16.56
N PRO A 90 1.82 19.36 -15.33
CA PRO A 90 1.30 18.01 -15.07
C PRO A 90 -0.16 17.78 -15.45
N SER A 91 -0.94 18.84 -15.71
CA SER A 91 -2.32 18.75 -16.18
C SER A 91 -2.43 18.19 -17.60
N ILE A 92 -1.35 18.23 -18.38
CA ILE A 92 -1.30 17.63 -19.72
C ILE A 92 -0.74 16.21 -19.58
N PHE A 93 -1.61 15.22 -19.72
CA PHE A 93 -1.25 13.82 -19.68
C PHE A 93 -1.85 13.05 -20.86
N PHE A 94 -1.15 11.99 -21.26
CA PHE A 94 -1.58 11.06 -22.29
C PHE A 94 -1.50 9.64 -21.75
N ILE A 95 -2.51 8.84 -22.05
CA ILE A 95 -2.56 7.43 -21.68
C ILE A 95 -2.80 6.65 -22.96
N ASP A 96 -1.92 5.70 -23.26
CA ASP A 96 -2.09 4.76 -24.34
C ASP A 96 -1.98 3.33 -23.83
N SER A 97 -2.62 2.38 -24.50
CA SER A 97 -2.67 0.98 -24.05
C SER A 97 -2.64 0.03 -25.23
N ILE A 98 -1.72 -0.92 -25.20
CA ILE A 98 -1.56 -1.93 -26.25
C ILE A 98 -2.00 -3.30 -25.73
N PRO A 99 -3.06 -3.88 -26.30
CA PRO A 99 -3.52 -5.21 -25.91
C PRO A 99 -2.67 -6.31 -26.58
N VAL A 100 -2.37 -7.35 -25.81
CA VAL A 100 -1.68 -8.57 -26.24
C VAL A 100 -2.52 -9.77 -25.82
N ILE A 101 -2.80 -10.67 -26.75
CA ILE A 101 -3.53 -11.90 -26.45
C ILE A 101 -2.52 -12.98 -26.06
N ILE A 102 -2.63 -13.49 -24.84
CA ILE A 102 -1.90 -14.67 -24.37
C ILE A 102 -2.81 -15.87 -24.61
N GLN A 103 -2.33 -16.80 -25.41
CA GLN A 103 -3.09 -18.00 -25.74
C GLN A 103 -3.31 -18.83 -24.48
N GLY A 104 -4.54 -19.30 -24.31
CA GLY A 104 -4.84 -20.29 -23.30
C GLY A 104 -4.09 -21.58 -23.61
N GLU A 105 -3.53 -22.24 -22.60
CA GLU A 105 -3.14 -23.62 -22.70
C GLU A 105 -4.41 -24.40 -23.05
N SER A 106 -4.47 -24.88 -24.30
CA SER A 106 -5.46 -25.85 -24.68
C SER A 106 -5.28 -27.04 -23.74
N LEU A 107 -6.28 -27.30 -22.90
CA LEU A 107 -6.42 -28.62 -22.28
C LEU A 107 -6.20 -29.62 -23.41
N PRO A 108 -5.36 -30.64 -23.24
CA PRO A 108 -5.15 -31.62 -24.29
C PRO A 108 -6.53 -32.11 -24.72
N GLU A 109 -6.94 -31.70 -25.92
CA GLU A 109 -8.04 -32.34 -26.62
C GLU A 109 -7.65 -33.81 -26.61
N ASN A 110 -8.61 -34.65 -26.22
CA ASN A 110 -8.47 -36.05 -25.82
C ASN A 110 -7.80 -36.93 -26.90
N GLU A 111 -6.53 -36.68 -27.17
CA GLU A 111 -5.65 -37.40 -28.05
C GLU A 111 -4.67 -38.17 -27.15
N GLU A 112 -5.12 -39.37 -26.79
CA GLU A 112 -4.26 -40.55 -26.69
C GLU A 112 -2.92 -40.36 -25.95
N GLN A 113 -2.93 -39.89 -24.70
CA GLN A 113 -1.85 -40.22 -23.77
C GLN A 113 -2.13 -41.54 -23.08
N ALA A 114 -1.91 -42.60 -23.87
CA ALA A 114 -1.77 -43.98 -23.44
C ALA A 114 -0.44 -44.22 -22.69
N LEU A 115 -0.19 -43.48 -21.61
CA LEU A 115 0.92 -43.76 -20.69
C LEU A 115 0.41 -43.72 -19.25
N GLU A 116 0.16 -44.93 -18.75
CA GLU A 116 -0.30 -45.30 -17.41
C GLU A 116 -1.76 -44.94 -17.10
N GLU A 117 -2.63 -45.83 -17.59
CA GLU A 117 -3.99 -46.03 -17.10
C GLU A 117 -3.96 -46.02 -15.56
N ASN A 118 -4.38 -44.89 -14.98
CA ASN A 118 -4.51 -44.66 -13.55
C ASN A 118 -5.65 -45.52 -12.97
N TRP A 119 -5.56 -46.84 -13.08
CA TRP A 119 -6.54 -47.82 -12.56
C TRP A 119 -6.77 -47.67 -11.06
N ILE A 120 -5.81 -47.04 -10.36
CA ILE A 120 -5.86 -46.72 -8.94
C ILE A 120 -6.97 -45.69 -8.64
N VAL A 121 -7.19 -44.71 -9.52
CA VAL A 121 -8.19 -43.65 -9.28
C VAL A 121 -9.63 -44.19 -9.25
N PRO A 122 -10.12 -44.95 -10.26
CA PRO A 122 -11.44 -45.55 -10.18
C PRO A 122 -11.53 -46.63 -9.11
N LEU A 123 -10.43 -47.35 -8.81
CA LEU A 123 -10.40 -48.34 -7.73
C LEU A 123 -10.60 -47.68 -6.36
N ILE A 124 -9.84 -46.64 -6.03
CA ILE A 124 -9.98 -45.93 -4.75
C ILE A 124 -11.38 -45.33 -4.65
N ASN A 125 -11.87 -44.66 -5.70
CA ASN A 125 -13.18 -44.02 -5.65
C ASN A 125 -14.33 -45.04 -5.43
N THR A 126 -14.21 -46.24 -6.02
CA THR A 126 -15.23 -47.30 -5.86
C THR A 126 -15.10 -48.05 -4.53
N TRP A 127 -13.89 -48.24 -4.02
CA TRP A 127 -13.63 -49.07 -2.84
C TRP A 127 -13.47 -48.29 -1.53
N LEU A 128 -13.27 -46.97 -1.56
CA LEU A 128 -13.09 -46.15 -0.36
C LEU A 128 -14.31 -46.23 0.56
N GLU A 129 -15.52 -46.09 0.01
CA GLU A 129 -16.77 -46.15 0.79
C GLU A 129 -16.95 -47.50 1.51
N PRO A 130 -16.87 -48.68 0.85
CA PRO A 130 -16.98 -49.95 1.55
C PRO A 130 -15.80 -50.23 2.50
N ILE A 131 -14.57 -49.78 2.20
CA ILE A 131 -13.42 -49.92 3.10
C ILE A 131 -13.63 -49.13 4.40
N MET A 132 -14.18 -47.92 4.31
CA MET A 132 -14.47 -47.10 5.49
C MET A 132 -15.55 -47.74 6.37
N ILE A 133 -16.61 -48.28 5.76
CA ILE A 133 -17.64 -49.03 6.51
C ILE A 133 -17.02 -50.23 7.21
N MET A 134 -16.18 -51.01 6.52
CA MET A 134 -15.50 -52.17 7.09
C MET A 134 -14.57 -51.77 8.25
N ALA A 135 -13.82 -50.66 8.12
CA ALA A 135 -12.95 -50.17 9.17
C ALA A 135 -13.74 -49.80 10.45
N VAL A 136 -14.88 -49.13 10.31
CA VAL A 136 -15.75 -48.80 11.45
C VAL A 136 -16.27 -50.06 12.13
N VAL A 137 -16.66 -51.08 11.37
CA VAL A 137 -17.13 -52.36 11.94
C VAL A 137 -16.01 -53.07 12.71
N VAL A 138 -14.79 -53.11 12.17
CA VAL A 138 -13.64 -53.74 12.84
C VAL A 138 -13.29 -52.99 14.12
N VAL A 139 -13.21 -51.66 14.09
CA VAL A 139 -12.96 -50.84 15.29
C VAL A 139 -14.07 -51.02 16.32
N GLY A 140 -15.33 -51.07 15.89
CA GLY A 140 -16.46 -51.35 16.76
C GLY A 140 -16.37 -52.73 17.42
N MET A 141 -16.00 -53.76 16.66
CA MET A 141 -15.81 -55.13 17.17
C MET A 141 -14.67 -55.19 18.20
N PHE A 142 -13.54 -54.55 17.91
CA PHE A 142 -12.45 -54.40 18.88
C PHE A 142 -12.87 -53.62 20.13
N GLY A 143 -13.66 -52.55 19.96
CA GLY A 143 -14.22 -51.77 21.04
C GLY A 143 -15.09 -52.61 21.99
N VAL A 144 -15.96 -53.45 21.44
CA VAL A 144 -16.81 -54.37 22.24
C VAL A 144 -15.96 -55.40 22.99
N ILE A 145 -14.96 -55.99 22.34
CA ILE A 145 -14.06 -56.96 22.99
C ILE A 145 -13.27 -56.30 24.13
N TRP A 146 -12.78 -55.08 23.92
CA TRP A 146 -12.04 -54.33 24.93
C TRP A 146 -12.94 -53.90 26.09
N ALA A 147 -14.18 -53.50 25.79
CA ALA A 147 -15.20 -53.19 26.80
C ALA A 147 -15.57 -54.41 27.67
N LEU A 148 -15.68 -55.60 27.07
CA LEU A 148 -15.90 -56.84 27.83
C LEU A 148 -14.69 -57.22 28.69
N LYS A 149 -13.47 -56.95 28.22
CA LYS A 149 -12.23 -57.19 28.97
C LYS A 149 -12.09 -56.27 30.19
N ILE A 150 -12.46 -54.99 30.06
CA ILE A 150 -12.39 -54.03 31.18
C ILE A 150 -13.58 -54.16 32.15
N GLY A 151 -14.73 -54.64 31.65
CA GLY A 151 -15.95 -54.87 32.44
C GLY A 151 -15.95 -56.14 33.28
N ASN A 152 -14.89 -56.96 33.21
CA ASN A 152 -14.77 -58.17 34.02
C ASN A 152 -13.66 -58.03 35.09
N PRO A 153 -13.82 -57.18 36.13
CA PRO A 153 -12.97 -57.21 37.32
C PRO A 153 -13.47 -58.32 38.27
N ARG A 154 -13.38 -59.56 37.81
CA ARG A 154 -13.43 -60.77 38.62
C ARG A 154 -12.33 -61.61 38.01
N GLU A 155 -11.07 -61.42 38.39
CA GLU A 155 -10.48 -61.84 39.65
C GLU A 155 -9.15 -61.09 39.79
N LYS A 156 -9.00 -60.27 40.83
CA LYS A 156 -7.71 -59.84 41.44
C LYS A 156 -8.03 -58.88 42.59
N GLU A 157 -8.50 -59.48 43.68
CA GLU A 157 -8.22 -58.92 45.00
C GLU A 157 -6.70 -58.88 45.16
N GLN A 158 -6.09 -57.70 45.16
CA GLN A 158 -5.07 -57.33 46.16
C GLN A 158 -4.48 -55.94 45.89
N ASN A 159 -4.59 -55.12 46.93
CA ASN A 159 -3.65 -54.09 47.38
C ASN A 159 -3.49 -52.82 46.51
N ILE A 160 -4.22 -51.78 46.92
CA ILE A 160 -3.81 -50.38 46.76
C ILE A 160 -2.97 -50.02 48.00
N PRO A 161 -1.74 -49.48 47.86
CA PRO A 161 -1.12 -48.67 48.90
C PRO A 161 -1.23 -47.17 48.56
N GLU A 162 -1.19 -46.39 49.64
CA GLU A 162 -1.54 -44.96 49.77
C GLU A 162 -0.68 -43.97 48.95
N ASP A 163 -1.38 -42.88 48.62
CA ASP A 163 -0.95 -41.55 48.18
C ASP A 163 0.45 -41.06 48.58
N ASP A 164 1.27 -40.70 47.58
CA ASP A 164 2.45 -39.84 47.73
C ASP A 164 2.08 -38.36 47.49
N ASP A 165 1.98 -37.63 48.60
CA ASP A 165 2.25 -36.20 48.83
C ASP A 165 2.11 -35.19 47.67
N TRP A 166 0.86 -34.99 47.24
CA TRP A 166 0.43 -33.98 46.28
C TRP A 166 0.56 -32.52 46.77
N ILE A 167 0.75 -32.31 48.08
CA ILE A 167 0.83 -30.98 48.70
C ILE A 167 2.18 -30.30 48.41
N SER A 168 3.22 -31.09 48.14
CA SER A 168 4.57 -30.62 47.83
C SER A 168 4.67 -29.81 46.52
N LYS A 169 3.73 -30.00 45.57
CA LYS A 169 3.68 -29.27 44.30
C LYS A 169 3.22 -27.82 44.43
N PHE A 170 2.65 -27.42 45.57
CA PHE A 170 2.05 -26.10 45.77
C PHE A 170 2.87 -25.15 46.64
N VAL A 171 4.03 -25.60 47.16
CA VAL A 171 4.94 -24.72 47.90
C VAL A 171 5.65 -23.79 46.91
N ARG A 172 5.19 -22.53 46.84
CA ARG A 172 5.79 -21.47 46.02
C ARG A 172 7.27 -21.31 46.37
N LYS A 173 8.17 -21.71 45.47
CA LYS A 173 9.55 -21.21 45.50
C LYS A 173 9.50 -19.70 45.40
N SER A 174 10.14 -19.02 46.35
CA SER A 174 10.31 -17.57 46.42
C SER A 174 10.68 -17.01 45.04
N SER A 175 9.92 -16.00 44.60
CA SER A 175 10.09 -15.30 43.33
C SER A 175 11.56 -14.94 43.08
N PRO A 176 12.13 -15.18 41.89
CA PRO A 176 13.44 -14.64 41.57
C PRO A 176 13.31 -13.11 41.56
N VAL A 177 14.24 -12.45 42.26
CA VAL A 177 14.41 -11.00 42.23
C VAL A 177 14.60 -10.61 40.76
N ALA A 178 13.80 -9.68 40.27
CA ALA A 178 13.97 -9.13 38.93
C ALA A 178 15.37 -8.51 38.83
N GLU A 179 16.25 -9.09 38.01
CA GLU A 179 17.49 -8.46 37.61
C GLU A 179 17.15 -7.19 36.82
N ILE A 180 17.52 -6.04 37.37
CA ILE A 180 17.48 -4.77 36.65
C ILE A 180 18.61 -4.85 35.63
N ILE A 181 18.25 -5.00 34.35
CA ILE A 181 19.22 -4.94 33.25
C ILE A 181 19.65 -3.48 33.12
N GLU A 182 20.85 -3.16 33.59
CA GLU A 182 21.46 -1.84 33.33
C GLU A 182 21.89 -1.76 31.87
N SER A 183 21.45 -0.71 31.17
CA SER A 183 21.85 -0.46 29.79
C SER A 183 23.37 -0.23 29.70
N PRO A 184 24.04 -0.76 28.66
CA PRO A 184 25.48 -0.53 28.47
C PRO A 184 25.76 0.97 28.36
N LYS A 185 26.59 1.50 29.27
CA LYS A 185 27.06 2.88 29.22
C LYS A 185 28.22 2.92 28.23
N ILE A 186 27.97 3.42 27.01
CA ILE A 186 29.03 3.61 26.02
C ILE A 186 29.75 4.93 26.29
N ASN A 187 31.07 4.97 26.05
CA ASN A 187 31.86 6.18 26.18
C ASN A 187 31.62 7.08 24.95
N ILE A 188 31.40 8.38 25.16
CA ILE A 188 31.10 9.34 24.09
C ILE A 188 32.24 9.41 23.06
N GLU A 189 33.49 9.30 23.50
CA GLU A 189 34.65 9.32 22.60
C GLU A 189 34.72 8.06 21.72
N GLU A 190 34.32 6.91 22.26
CA GLU A 190 34.25 5.65 21.51
C GLU A 190 33.09 5.67 20.50
N PHE A 191 31.95 6.24 20.90
CA PHE A 191 30.81 6.46 20.00
C PHE A 191 31.15 7.43 18.86
N GLU A 192 31.79 8.57 19.16
CA GLU A 192 32.19 9.52 18.12
C GLU A 192 33.20 8.92 17.14
N LYS A 193 34.12 8.09 17.64
CA LYS A 193 35.07 7.36 16.80
C LYS A 193 34.38 6.32 15.90
N ASP A 194 33.40 5.60 16.43
CA ASP A 194 32.63 4.59 15.65
C ASP A 194 31.72 5.26 14.62
N PHE A 195 31.21 6.46 14.92
CA PHE A 195 30.27 7.19 14.06
C PHE A 195 30.93 8.06 12.98
N PHE A 196 32.00 8.78 13.31
CA PHE A 196 32.71 9.67 12.37
C PHE A 196 34.03 9.10 11.85
N GLY A 197 34.47 7.94 12.35
CA GLY A 197 35.78 7.35 12.03
C GLY A 197 36.94 7.98 12.80
N GLU A 198 38.17 7.50 12.57
CA GLU A 198 39.37 8.03 13.25
C GLU A 198 39.69 9.49 12.88
N GLU A 199 39.05 10.01 11.82
CA GLU A 199 39.27 11.35 11.27
C GLU A 199 38.41 12.43 11.94
N GLY A 200 37.47 12.03 12.81
CA GLY A 200 36.62 12.95 13.57
C GLY A 200 35.53 13.63 12.72
N ARG A 201 34.63 14.36 13.40
CA ARG A 201 33.49 15.04 12.76
C ARG A 201 34.01 16.06 11.73
N PRO A 202 33.56 16.01 10.46
CA PRO A 202 33.94 17.03 9.48
C PRO A 202 33.45 18.39 9.96
N GLU A 203 34.37 19.36 9.97
CA GLU A 203 34.08 20.73 10.38
C GLU A 203 33.00 21.28 9.43
N SER A 204 31.89 21.73 9.99
CA SER A 204 30.81 22.28 9.17
C SER A 204 31.34 23.51 8.44
N GLU A 205 31.44 23.45 7.11
CA GLU A 205 31.71 24.63 6.32
C GLU A 205 30.63 25.66 6.65
N VAL A 206 31.06 26.76 7.28
CA VAL A 206 30.20 27.91 7.52
C VAL A 206 29.93 28.51 6.16
N PHE A 207 28.87 28.05 5.50
CA PHE A 207 28.37 28.68 4.29
C PHE A 207 28.24 30.17 4.58
N ASN A 208 28.88 31.01 3.75
CA ASN A 208 28.70 32.45 3.81
C ASN A 208 27.20 32.73 3.87
N SER A 209 26.75 33.31 4.97
CA SER A 209 25.34 33.60 5.20
C SER A 209 24.81 34.34 3.97
N VAL A 210 23.87 33.71 3.26
CA VAL A 210 23.17 34.34 2.14
C VAL A 210 22.63 35.68 2.63
N ASP A 211 22.79 36.72 1.81
CA ASP A 211 22.37 38.08 2.18
C ASP A 211 20.92 38.05 2.68
N GLY A 212 20.70 38.48 3.92
CA GLY A 212 19.40 38.38 4.60
C GLY A 212 18.29 39.13 3.85
N LYS A 213 18.66 40.10 3.00
CA LYS A 213 17.73 40.78 2.10
C LYS A 213 17.11 39.83 1.07
N ILE A 214 17.92 38.95 0.47
CA ILE A 214 17.46 37.98 -0.53
C ILE A 214 16.56 36.93 0.14
N VAL A 215 16.90 36.52 1.35
CA VAL A 215 16.10 35.57 2.13
C VAL A 215 14.74 36.16 2.49
N ASN A 216 14.70 37.43 2.91
CA ASN A 216 13.43 38.10 3.21
C ASN A 216 12.59 38.31 1.95
N GLU A 217 13.20 38.69 0.82
CA GLU A 217 12.48 38.85 -0.45
C GLU A 217 11.91 37.51 -0.96
N ALA A 218 12.67 36.43 -0.81
CA ALA A 218 12.17 35.08 -1.12
C ALA A 218 11.05 34.64 -0.16
N SER A 219 11.13 35.01 1.11
CA SER A 219 10.07 34.73 2.10
C SER A 219 8.79 35.50 1.77
N ASP A 220 8.89 36.80 1.49
CA ASP A 220 7.74 37.64 1.11
C ASP A 220 7.08 37.13 -0.17
N LEU A 221 7.88 36.67 -1.14
CA LEU A 221 7.37 36.06 -2.38
C LEU A 221 6.67 34.73 -2.13
N LEU A 222 7.23 33.89 -1.24
CA LEU A 222 6.62 32.62 -0.84
C LEU A 222 5.29 32.84 -0.10
N ASP A 223 5.25 33.81 0.81
CA ASP A 223 4.05 34.12 1.58
C ASP A 223 2.94 34.66 0.69
N ARG A 224 3.26 35.57 -0.25
CA ARG A 224 2.30 36.03 -1.27
C ARG A 224 1.80 34.87 -2.13
N SER A 225 2.68 33.98 -2.58
CA SER A 225 2.28 32.84 -3.41
C SER A 225 1.34 31.89 -2.66
N LYS A 226 1.50 31.72 -1.35
CA LYS A 226 0.59 30.92 -0.52
C LYS A 226 -0.75 31.62 -0.35
N GLU A 227 -0.74 32.92 -0.05
CA GLU A 227 -1.98 33.71 0.08
C GLU A 227 -2.80 33.68 -1.22
N ASP A 228 -2.15 33.84 -2.37
CA ASP A 228 -2.81 33.77 -3.68
C ASP A 228 -3.39 32.37 -3.94
N SER A 229 -2.63 31.31 -3.62
CA SER A 229 -3.10 29.92 -3.76
C SER A 229 -4.27 29.59 -2.84
N ASP A 230 -4.22 30.05 -1.58
CA ASP A 230 -5.28 29.84 -0.60
C ASP A 230 -6.56 30.57 -1.01
N MET A 231 -6.42 31.78 -1.57
CA MET A 231 -7.55 32.54 -2.11
C MET A 231 -8.16 31.88 -3.34
N GLU A 232 -7.36 31.36 -4.27
CA GLU A 232 -7.85 30.64 -5.46
C GLU A 232 -8.60 29.36 -5.06
N GLU A 233 -8.07 28.61 -4.09
CA GLU A 233 -8.74 27.42 -3.55
C GLU A 233 -10.04 27.77 -2.82
N ALA A 234 -10.06 28.86 -2.03
CA ALA A 234 -11.27 29.34 -1.38
C ALA A 234 -12.36 29.74 -2.39
N LEU A 235 -11.98 30.39 -3.50
CA LEU A 235 -12.90 30.71 -4.60
C LEU A 235 -13.42 29.44 -5.29
N ARG A 236 -12.55 28.47 -5.55
CA ARG A 236 -12.95 27.17 -6.12
C ARG A 236 -13.96 26.45 -5.22
N ILE A 237 -13.73 26.43 -3.92
CA ILE A 237 -14.65 25.83 -2.94
C ILE A 237 -15.97 26.61 -2.90
N ALA A 238 -15.93 27.94 -2.95
CA ALA A 238 -17.12 28.78 -2.99
C ALA A 238 -17.97 28.52 -4.25
N ASP A 239 -17.36 28.41 -5.43
CA ASP A 239 -18.05 28.05 -6.67
C ASP A 239 -18.68 26.65 -6.58
N ILE A 240 -17.96 25.68 -6.01
CA ILE A 240 -18.50 24.33 -5.78
C ILE A 240 -19.71 24.37 -4.84
N LEU A 241 -19.67 25.20 -3.79
CA LEU A 241 -20.78 25.38 -2.86
C LEU A 241 -21.95 26.17 -3.45
N ASP A 242 -21.72 27.04 -4.42
CA ASP A 242 -22.78 27.77 -5.14
C ASP A 242 -23.47 26.87 -6.16
N GLU A 243 -22.71 26.00 -6.86
CA GLU A 243 -23.26 24.98 -7.77
C GLU A 243 -24.02 23.88 -7.03
N GLN A 244 -23.55 23.53 -5.84
CA GLN A 244 -24.17 22.56 -4.96
C GLN A 244 -24.93 23.30 -3.88
N ASP A 245 -26.20 23.66 -4.15
CA ASP A 245 -27.18 24.22 -3.19
C ASP A 245 -27.53 23.19 -2.08
N ILE A 246 -26.50 22.72 -1.39
CA ILE A 246 -26.53 21.70 -0.35
C ILE A 246 -26.45 22.48 0.96
N LEU A 247 -27.62 22.83 1.47
CA LEU A 247 -27.77 23.22 2.86
C LEU A 247 -27.11 22.14 3.74
N HIS A 248 -26.16 22.55 4.57
CA HIS A 248 -25.63 21.67 5.62
C HIS A 248 -26.82 21.03 6.35
N PRO A 249 -26.78 19.74 6.73
CA PRO A 249 -27.93 19.07 7.35
C PRO A 249 -28.48 19.78 8.59
N ASP A 250 -27.63 20.55 9.28
CA ASP A 250 -28.03 21.39 10.42
C ASP A 250 -28.79 22.67 10.04
N ASN A 251 -28.67 23.13 8.79
CA ASN A 251 -29.37 24.30 8.24
C ASN A 251 -30.71 23.95 7.55
N ILE A 252 -31.06 22.65 7.43
CA ILE A 252 -32.33 22.18 6.85
C ILE A 252 -33.55 22.67 7.68
N ILE A 253 -33.35 23.04 8.94
CA ILE A 253 -34.42 23.52 9.84
C ILE A 253 -34.65 25.04 9.71
N LEU A 254 -33.73 25.79 9.11
CA LEU A 254 -33.87 27.25 8.94
C LEU A 254 -34.72 27.65 7.72
N ASP A 255 -34.97 26.71 6.79
CA ASP A 255 -35.82 26.91 5.62
C ASP A 255 -37.29 26.52 5.88
N ILE A 256 -37.66 26.29 7.14
CA ILE A 256 -39.06 26.36 7.56
C ILE A 256 -39.46 27.83 7.45
N ASP A 257 -40.34 28.09 6.48
CA ASP A 257 -40.93 29.38 6.15
C ASP A 257 -41.57 30.05 7.38
N ASP A 258 -40.75 30.73 8.19
CA ASP A 258 -41.20 31.62 9.28
C ASP A 258 -41.67 32.97 8.73
N LYS A 259 -42.23 32.99 7.50
CA LYS A 259 -42.89 34.18 6.95
C LYS A 259 -44.20 34.54 7.63
N ASP A 260 -44.69 33.73 8.57
CA ASP A 260 -45.94 33.99 9.28
C ASP A 260 -45.80 34.32 10.78
N LEU A 261 -44.60 34.40 11.37
CA LEU A 261 -44.47 34.59 12.83
C LEU A 261 -43.36 35.54 13.32
N VAL A 262 -43.10 36.67 12.67
CA VAL A 262 -42.53 37.84 13.39
C VAL A 262 -43.17 39.12 12.88
N SER A 263 -44.15 39.60 13.65
CA SER A 263 -44.67 40.96 13.58
C SER A 263 -43.55 41.99 13.64
N GLU A 264 -43.63 43.02 12.80
CA GLU A 264 -42.86 44.26 12.90
C GLU A 264 -42.79 44.74 14.36
N GLU A 265 -41.65 44.53 15.02
CA GLU A 265 -41.26 45.37 16.14
C GLU A 265 -39.74 45.57 16.14
N ASN A 266 -39.36 46.82 15.89
CA ASN A 266 -38.01 47.35 16.04
C ASN A 266 -37.37 46.89 17.33
N ILE A 267 -36.12 46.39 17.30
CA ILE A 267 -35.07 46.76 18.25
C ILE A 267 -33.71 46.56 17.55
N SER A 268 -32.98 47.66 17.42
CA SER A 268 -31.55 47.69 17.18
C SER A 268 -30.82 47.13 18.40
N ASP A 269 -29.94 46.15 18.24
CA ASP A 269 -28.94 45.84 19.26
C ASP A 269 -27.57 45.61 18.62
N ASN A 270 -26.86 46.72 18.51
CA ASN A 270 -25.44 46.79 18.24
C ASN A 270 -24.71 46.43 19.54
N GLN A 271 -24.39 45.15 19.77
CA GLN A 271 -23.62 44.75 20.94
C GLN A 271 -22.11 44.79 20.65
N ILE A 272 -21.52 45.93 21.03
CA ILE A 272 -20.10 46.12 21.29
C ILE A 272 -19.78 45.38 22.61
N PRO A 273 -18.75 44.50 22.70
CA PRO A 273 -18.37 43.91 23.97
C PRO A 273 -17.68 44.97 24.85
N SER A 274 -18.19 45.15 26.06
CA SER A 274 -17.71 46.10 27.07
C SER A 274 -16.38 45.69 27.70
N ASP A 275 -15.51 46.68 27.88
CA ASP A 275 -14.29 46.79 28.69
C ASP A 275 -13.87 45.61 29.60
N PHE A 276 -12.61 45.20 29.44
CA PHE A 276 -11.83 44.49 30.46
C PHE A 276 -11.27 45.50 31.48
N ASP A 277 -11.90 45.62 32.64
CA ASP A 277 -11.30 46.26 33.81
C ASP A 277 -10.30 45.28 34.46
N LEU A 278 -9.01 45.55 34.28
CA LEU A 278 -7.93 44.97 35.09
C LEU A 278 -7.67 45.89 36.29
N GLU A 279 -8.28 45.56 37.43
CA GLU A 279 -7.84 46.07 38.73
C GLU A 279 -6.51 45.40 39.14
N ILE A 280 -5.45 46.22 39.16
CA ILE A 280 -4.16 46.19 39.89
C ILE A 280 -3.59 44.82 40.30
#